data_AF-S3TP32-F1
#
_entry.id   AF-S3TP32-F1
#
_cell.length_a   1.000
_cell.length_b   1.000
_cell.length_c   1.000
_cell.angle_alpha   90.00
_cell.angle_beta   90.00
_cell.angle_gamma   90.00
#
_symmetry.space_group_name_H-M   'P 1'
#
loop_
_entity.id
_entity.type
_entity.pdbx_description
1 polymer ?
#
loop_
_entity_poly.entity_id
_entity_poly.type
_entity_poly.pdbx_seq_one_letter_code
_entity_poly.pdbx_strand_id
1 'polypeptide(L)'
;MTTLPSLMPESQFWALMTKVDRLSLFTGHDAASLLPLKSTLSNLHPDEIVAFALRLAERLEKLLIASRARRGSFGDDALLYAACYAIARGQAWFEASLRWPRIFDDRIDPELYWCESLLYVGCQAWCLATDGKKDDFPVWTLEDGLQPFTNKMPMMEMSIENNALATATWDNFVVYAHFEQHPAIGRTVEPDAQVRVTFTDLLDDYFWCLLGIDDYLGLIDEADESFQILYDASKNLYWAEVPYPVERASYGQEFSREEILALLNQLPRYFSTGMFNCPQKLVWDE
;
A
#
# COMPACT_ATOMS: atom_id res chain seq x y z
N MET A 1 9.24 -6.54 34.82
CA MET A 1 9.32 -6.04 33.43
C MET A 1 8.74 -7.12 32.54
N THR A 2 7.49 -6.96 32.12
CA THR A 2 6.85 -7.82 31.12
C THR A 2 7.55 -7.55 29.79
N THR A 3 8.10 -8.58 29.16
CA THR A 3 8.70 -8.48 27.83
C THR A 3 7.62 -8.15 26.81
N LEU A 4 7.84 -7.12 25.98
CA LEU A 4 6.94 -6.80 24.87
C LEU A 4 6.85 -7.95 23.87
N PRO A 5 5.69 -8.16 23.22
CA PRO A 5 5.54 -9.17 22.18
C PRO A 5 6.35 -8.81 20.93
N SER A 6 6.59 -9.80 20.07
CA SER A 6 7.15 -9.58 18.74
C SER A 6 6.20 -8.76 17.86
N LEU A 7 6.76 -8.04 16.87
CA LEU A 7 5.99 -7.36 15.84
C LEU A 7 5.02 -8.32 15.14
N MET A 8 3.79 -7.87 14.89
CA MET A 8 2.82 -8.61 14.10
C MET A 8 3.38 -8.90 12.69
N PRO A 9 3.21 -10.11 12.11
CA PRO A 9 3.60 -10.40 10.73
C PRO A 9 3.02 -9.40 9.72
N GLU A 10 3.77 -9.09 8.66
CA GLU A 10 3.40 -8.05 7.68
C GLU A 10 2.07 -8.37 6.97
N SER A 11 1.89 -9.61 6.52
CA SER A 11 0.64 -10.05 5.89
C SER A 11 -0.56 -9.92 6.82
N GLN A 12 -0.41 -10.24 8.11
CA GLN A 12 -1.47 -10.11 9.09
C GLN A 12 -1.83 -8.64 9.37
N PHE A 13 -0.82 -7.77 9.47
CA PHE A 13 -1.04 -6.34 9.65
C PHE A 13 -1.83 -5.74 8.49
N TRP A 14 -1.41 -5.98 7.25
CA TRP A 14 -2.13 -5.46 6.08
C TRP A 14 -3.52 -6.07 5.91
N ALA A 15 -3.68 -7.36 6.24
CA ALA A 15 -5.00 -7.98 6.28
C ALA A 15 -5.95 -7.29 7.28
N LEU A 16 -5.46 -6.83 8.44
CA LEU A 16 -6.26 -6.02 9.36
C LEU A 16 -6.55 -4.63 8.80
N MET A 17 -5.58 -3.99 8.14
CA MET A 17 -5.78 -2.66 7.53
C MET A 17 -6.85 -2.65 6.44
N THR A 18 -7.18 -3.78 5.82
CA THR A 18 -8.34 -3.88 4.91
C THR A 18 -9.70 -3.61 5.59
N LYS A 19 -9.74 -3.60 6.93
CA LYS A 19 -10.96 -3.29 7.72
C LYS A 19 -11.21 -1.79 7.87
N VAL A 20 -10.32 -0.91 7.40
CA VAL A 20 -10.59 0.52 7.39
C VAL A 20 -11.71 0.83 6.38
N ASP A 21 -12.76 1.49 6.83
CA ASP A 21 -13.83 1.98 5.95
C ASP A 21 -13.32 3.18 5.14
N ARG A 22 -13.02 2.91 3.88
CA ARG A 22 -12.44 3.90 2.97
C ARG A 22 -13.37 5.02 2.57
N LEU A 23 -14.68 4.76 2.50
CA LEU A 23 -15.62 5.81 2.13
C LEU A 23 -15.62 6.90 3.20
N SER A 24 -15.64 6.49 4.47
CA SER A 24 -15.47 7.40 5.61
C SER A 24 -14.08 8.05 5.62
N LEU A 25 -13.02 7.31 5.30
CA LEU A 25 -11.66 7.85 5.25
C LEU A 25 -11.52 8.97 4.20
N PHE A 26 -12.06 8.77 2.99
CA PHE A 26 -11.97 9.73 1.88
C PHE A 26 -12.87 10.95 2.05
N THR A 27 -13.80 10.90 2.98
CA THR A 27 -14.67 12.02 3.34
C THR A 27 -14.20 12.77 4.59
N GLY A 28 -12.99 12.47 5.08
CA GLY A 28 -12.39 13.12 6.25
C GLY A 28 -12.92 12.63 7.60
N HIS A 29 -13.73 11.56 7.63
CA HIS A 29 -14.27 10.98 8.86
C HIS A 29 -13.35 9.90 9.43
N ASP A 30 -12.15 10.29 9.85
CA ASP A 30 -11.08 9.37 10.26
C ASP A 30 -11.50 8.44 11.42
N ALA A 31 -12.09 8.94 12.50
CA ALA A 31 -12.50 8.12 13.64
C ALA A 31 -13.57 7.10 13.26
N ALA A 32 -14.51 7.47 12.37
CA ALA A 32 -15.54 6.57 11.86
C ALA A 32 -14.94 5.50 10.95
N SER A 33 -13.97 5.88 10.11
CA SER A 33 -13.27 4.97 9.19
C SER A 33 -12.59 3.81 9.91
N LEU A 34 -12.17 4.00 11.16
CA LEU A 34 -11.43 3.02 11.94
C LEU A 34 -12.31 2.16 12.86
N LEU A 35 -13.62 2.40 12.93
CA LEU A 35 -14.51 1.60 13.76
C LEU A 35 -14.47 0.09 13.44
N PRO A 36 -14.47 -0.36 12.17
CA PRO A 36 -14.43 -1.80 11.89
C PRO A 36 -13.06 -2.42 12.22
N LEU A 37 -11.96 -1.69 11.99
CA LEU A 37 -10.62 -2.10 12.43
C LEU A 37 -10.56 -2.24 13.96
N LYS A 38 -11.02 -1.23 14.71
CA LYS A 38 -11.06 -1.25 16.17
C LYS A 38 -11.86 -2.45 16.70
N SER A 39 -13.05 -2.67 16.14
CA SER A 39 -13.91 -3.79 16.52
C SER A 39 -13.26 -5.14 16.21
N THR A 40 -12.47 -5.24 15.15
CA THR A 40 -11.73 -6.46 14.82
C THR A 40 -10.60 -6.69 15.82
N LEU A 41 -9.80 -5.65 16.09
CA LEU A 41 -8.69 -5.70 17.04
C LEU A 41 -9.16 -6.05 18.46
N SER A 42 -10.30 -5.51 18.92
CA SER A 42 -10.80 -5.78 20.29
C SER A 42 -11.19 -7.23 20.54
N ASN A 43 -11.29 -8.06 19.48
CA ASN A 43 -11.55 -9.49 19.58
C ASN A 43 -10.26 -10.34 19.53
N LEU A 44 -9.08 -9.73 19.38
CA LEU A 44 -7.79 -10.42 19.40
C LEU A 44 -7.26 -10.58 20.83
N HIS A 45 -6.25 -11.43 20.99
CA HIS A 45 -5.53 -11.51 22.27
C HIS A 45 -4.82 -10.16 22.56
N PRO A 46 -4.74 -9.70 23.82
CA PRO A 46 -4.10 -8.42 24.15
C PRO A 46 -2.68 -8.26 23.59
N ASP A 47 -1.87 -9.33 23.62
CA ASP A 47 -0.52 -9.32 23.05
C ASP A 47 -0.51 -9.11 21.52
N GLU A 48 -1.53 -9.58 20.80
CA GLU A 48 -1.65 -9.35 19.35
C GLU A 48 -2.04 -7.90 19.05
N ILE A 49 -2.86 -7.27 19.90
CA ILE A 49 -3.19 -5.84 19.77
C ILE A 49 -1.95 -4.99 20.00
N VAL A 50 -1.11 -5.38 20.98
CA VAL A 50 0.19 -4.75 21.23
C VAL A 50 1.14 -4.97 20.04
N ALA A 51 1.19 -6.18 19.49
CA ALA A 51 2.00 -6.50 18.31
C ALA A 51 1.57 -5.70 17.06
N PHE A 52 0.26 -5.44 16.90
CA PHE A 52 -0.29 -4.54 15.88
C PHE A 52 0.21 -3.10 16.08
N ALA A 53 0.12 -2.57 17.31
CA ALA A 53 0.56 -1.20 17.62
C ALA A 53 2.07 -1.01 17.37
N LEU A 54 2.89 -2.01 17.73
CA LEU A 54 4.32 -2.01 17.42
C LEU A 54 4.59 -2.01 15.91
N ARG A 55 3.82 -2.78 15.14
CA ARG A 55 3.95 -2.81 13.67
C ARG A 55 3.52 -1.48 13.05
N LEU A 56 2.45 -0.86 13.54
CA LEU A 56 2.04 0.47 13.12
C LEU A 56 3.16 1.50 13.36
N ALA A 57 3.78 1.47 14.54
CA ALA A 57 4.89 2.36 14.88
C ALA A 57 6.09 2.19 13.94
N GLU A 58 6.46 0.96 13.61
CA GLU A 58 7.53 0.65 12.63
C GLU A 58 7.22 1.25 11.24
N ARG A 59 5.95 1.19 10.80
CA ARG A 59 5.54 1.74 9.49
C ARG A 59 5.54 3.27 9.51
N LEU A 60 5.06 3.88 10.58
CA LEU A 60 5.12 5.34 10.76
C LEU A 60 6.58 5.81 10.73
N GLU A 61 7.48 5.16 11.46
CA GLU A 61 8.91 5.47 11.45
C GLU A 61 9.48 5.46 10.02
N LYS A 62 9.23 4.41 9.25
CA LYS A 62 9.70 4.30 7.85
C LYS A 62 9.21 5.47 6.98
N LEU A 63 7.93 5.83 7.06
CA LEU A 63 7.37 6.95 6.31
C LEU A 63 7.95 8.30 6.76
N LEU A 64 8.09 8.51 8.06
CA LEU A 64 8.63 9.74 8.62
C LEU A 64 10.10 9.93 8.20
N ILE A 65 10.90 8.85 8.22
CA ILE A 65 12.29 8.87 7.72
C ILE A 65 12.33 9.22 6.24
N ALA A 66 11.54 8.54 5.40
CA ALA A 66 11.49 8.81 3.96
C ALA A 66 11.06 10.26 3.67
N SER A 67 10.12 10.79 4.46
CA SER A 67 9.58 12.15 4.34
C SER A 67 10.55 13.25 4.73
N ARG A 68 11.65 12.94 5.42
CA ARG A 68 12.72 13.91 5.70
C ARG A 68 13.53 14.30 4.45
N ALA A 69 13.43 13.53 3.37
CA ALA A 69 14.00 13.88 2.07
C ALA A 69 13.21 15.00 1.34
N ARG A 70 12.05 15.42 1.85
CA ARG A 70 11.23 16.48 1.27
C ARG A 70 11.86 17.87 1.43
N ARG A 71 11.38 18.82 0.63
CA ARG A 71 11.70 20.25 0.74
C ARG A 71 10.42 21.01 1.11
N GLY A 72 10.36 21.63 2.28
CA GLY A 72 9.20 22.41 2.70
C GLY A 72 9.06 22.50 4.21
N SER A 73 8.30 23.48 4.70
CA SER A 73 7.93 23.58 6.12
C SER A 73 6.62 22.82 6.34
N PHE A 74 6.72 21.58 6.81
CA PHE A 74 5.57 20.80 7.25
C PHE A 74 5.65 20.69 8.77
N GLY A 75 4.56 20.97 9.49
CA GLY A 75 4.53 20.75 10.93
C GLY A 75 4.71 19.25 11.23
N ASP A 76 5.47 18.92 12.28
CA ASP A 76 5.76 17.52 12.64
C ASP A 76 4.47 16.69 12.85
N ASP A 77 3.44 17.28 13.45
CA ASP A 77 2.14 16.63 13.67
C ASP A 77 1.36 16.40 12.38
N ALA A 78 1.34 17.39 11.48
CA ALA A 78 0.68 17.25 10.19
C ALA A 78 1.32 16.09 9.40
N LEU A 79 2.66 15.95 9.46
CA LEU A 79 3.37 14.88 8.76
C LEU A 79 3.00 13.52 9.35
N LEU A 80 2.92 13.43 10.67
CA LEU A 80 2.49 12.22 11.36
C LEU A 80 1.07 11.82 10.94
N TYR A 81 0.15 12.77 10.84
CA TYR A 81 -1.25 12.49 10.48
C TYR A 81 -1.40 12.10 9.00
N ALA A 82 -0.60 12.69 8.13
CA ALA A 82 -0.52 12.29 6.72
C ALA A 82 0.10 10.88 6.56
N ALA A 83 1.12 10.54 7.35
CA ALA A 83 1.69 9.19 7.38
C ALA A 83 0.67 8.17 7.89
N CYS A 84 -0.13 8.52 8.90
CA CYS A 84 -1.24 7.69 9.35
C CYS A 84 -2.27 7.47 8.24
N TYR A 85 -2.61 8.53 7.51
CA TYR A 85 -3.52 8.45 6.37
C TYR A 85 -2.99 7.50 5.28
N ALA A 86 -1.72 7.62 4.89
CA ALA A 86 -1.10 6.72 3.91
C ALA A 86 -1.18 5.24 4.35
N ILE A 87 -0.94 4.94 5.62
CA ILE A 87 -1.06 3.59 6.16
C ILE A 87 -2.53 3.14 6.19
N ALA A 88 -3.46 4.00 6.61
CA ALA A 88 -4.90 3.72 6.65
C ALA A 88 -5.48 3.42 5.26
N ARG A 89 -4.92 4.01 4.20
CA ARG A 89 -5.27 3.71 2.82
C ARG A 89 -4.87 2.30 2.38
N GLY A 90 -3.80 1.75 2.96
CA GLY A 90 -3.35 0.38 2.77
C GLY A 90 -1.92 0.26 2.27
N GLN A 91 -1.52 -0.97 1.94
CA GLN A 91 -0.13 -1.30 1.64
C GLN A 91 0.43 -0.54 0.44
N ALA A 92 -0.28 -0.54 -0.69
CA ALA A 92 0.19 0.14 -1.90
C ALA A 92 0.44 1.64 -1.67
N TRP A 93 -0.40 2.30 -0.88
CA TRP A 93 -0.21 3.70 -0.51
C TRP A 93 1.02 3.91 0.36
N PHE A 94 1.21 3.07 1.39
CA PHE A 94 2.42 3.10 2.21
C PHE A 94 3.69 2.94 1.37
N GLU A 95 3.71 2.01 0.41
CA GLU A 95 4.88 1.73 -0.44
C GLU A 95 5.15 2.85 -1.43
N ALA A 96 4.11 3.36 -2.09
CA ALA A 96 4.21 4.53 -2.94
C ALA A 96 4.72 5.76 -2.17
N SER A 97 4.25 5.96 -0.93
CA SER A 97 4.72 7.05 -0.07
C SER A 97 6.19 6.92 0.33
N LEU A 98 6.72 5.70 0.48
CA LEU A 98 8.16 5.49 0.69
C LEU A 98 8.96 5.85 -0.56
N ARG A 99 8.45 5.48 -1.74
CA ARG A 99 9.13 5.68 -3.02
C ARG A 99 9.10 7.12 -3.49
N TRP A 100 7.98 7.79 -3.24
CA TRP A 100 7.75 9.19 -3.60
C TRP A 100 7.33 10.00 -2.36
N PRO A 101 8.27 10.36 -1.48
CA PRO A 101 7.95 11.10 -0.26
C PRO A 101 7.26 12.46 -0.52
N ARG A 102 7.43 13.03 -1.71
CA ARG A 102 6.74 14.25 -2.17
C ARG A 102 5.24 14.11 -2.31
N ILE A 103 4.71 12.89 -2.19
CA ILE A 103 3.28 12.63 -2.10
C ILE A 103 2.63 13.42 -0.97
N PHE A 104 3.39 13.94 0.00
CA PHE A 104 2.93 14.75 1.13
C PHE A 104 3.16 16.27 0.98
N ASP A 105 3.64 16.76 -0.17
CA ASP A 105 3.94 18.19 -0.36
C ASP A 105 2.65 19.05 -0.37
N ASP A 106 2.80 20.37 -0.15
CA ASP A 106 1.79 21.42 0.19
C ASP A 106 0.51 21.54 -0.66
N ARG A 107 0.26 20.64 -1.63
CA ARG A 107 -0.93 20.63 -2.49
C ARG A 107 -2.09 19.81 -1.93
N ILE A 108 -1.91 19.20 -0.77
CA ILE A 108 -2.92 18.34 -0.16
C ILE A 108 -3.72 19.15 0.84
N ASP A 109 -5.04 19.15 0.67
CA ASP A 109 -5.96 19.69 1.68
C ASP A 109 -5.74 18.92 2.99
N PRO A 110 -5.17 19.54 4.03
CA PRO A 110 -4.78 18.81 5.22
C PRO A 110 -6.00 18.15 5.89
N GLU A 111 -7.18 18.75 5.84
CA GLU A 111 -8.37 18.24 6.53
C GLU A 111 -8.96 16.97 5.87
N LEU A 112 -8.70 16.73 4.59
CA LEU A 112 -9.20 15.56 3.84
C LEU A 112 -8.26 14.35 3.84
N TYR A 113 -6.99 14.55 4.19
CA TYR A 113 -5.93 13.54 4.05
C TYR A 113 -5.19 13.27 5.37
N TRP A 114 -5.91 13.37 6.47
CA TRP A 114 -5.44 13.05 7.82
C TRP A 114 -6.15 11.83 8.40
N CYS A 115 -5.42 11.09 9.23
CA CYS A 115 -5.99 9.99 9.99
C CYS A 115 -5.34 9.92 11.38
N GLU A 116 -5.43 11.00 12.15
CA GLU A 116 -4.87 11.05 13.51
C GLU A 116 -5.42 9.90 14.37
N SER A 117 -6.71 9.56 14.21
CA SER A 117 -7.37 8.51 14.97
C SER A 117 -6.67 7.14 14.91
N LEU A 118 -5.85 6.88 13.88
CA LEU A 118 -5.10 5.63 13.74
C LEU A 118 -4.09 5.44 14.87
N LEU A 119 -3.52 6.53 15.40
CA LEU A 119 -2.56 6.50 16.52
C LEU A 119 -3.16 5.88 17.79
N TYR A 120 -4.49 5.97 17.94
CA TYR A 120 -5.18 5.55 19.15
C TYR A 120 -5.91 4.20 19.01
N VAL A 121 -6.03 3.66 17.79
CA VAL A 121 -6.91 2.50 17.52
C VAL A 121 -6.48 1.26 18.31
N GLY A 122 -5.17 1.00 18.41
CA GLY A 122 -4.63 -0.14 19.15
C GLY A 122 -4.89 -0.04 20.65
N CYS A 123 -4.61 1.12 21.24
CA CYS A 123 -4.89 1.38 22.66
C CYS A 123 -6.38 1.25 22.98
N GLN A 124 -7.25 1.86 22.16
CA GLN A 124 -8.70 1.77 22.35
C GLN A 124 -9.21 0.33 22.25
N ALA A 125 -8.72 -0.44 21.28
CA ALA A 125 -9.07 -1.85 21.14
C ALA A 125 -8.59 -2.69 22.33
N TRP A 126 -7.39 -2.42 22.83
CA TRP A 126 -6.83 -3.11 24.00
C TRP A 126 -7.64 -2.82 25.28
N CYS A 127 -8.04 -1.57 25.51
CA CYS A 127 -8.90 -1.23 26.65
C CYS A 127 -10.23 -1.99 26.59
N LEU A 128 -10.82 -2.10 25.39
CA LEU A 128 -12.05 -2.90 25.19
C LEU A 128 -11.82 -4.39 25.44
N ALA A 129 -10.67 -4.93 25.04
CA ALA A 129 -10.35 -6.36 25.21
C ALA A 129 -10.00 -6.75 26.66
N THR A 130 -9.52 -5.80 27.47
CA THR A 130 -8.97 -6.08 28.81
C THR A 130 -9.77 -5.47 29.96
N ASP A 131 -10.74 -4.60 29.67
CA ASP A 131 -11.38 -3.69 30.65
C ASP A 131 -10.36 -2.80 31.39
N GLY A 132 -9.19 -2.58 30.77
CA GLY A 132 -8.08 -1.78 31.28
C GLY A 132 -8.22 -0.29 30.97
N LYS A 133 -7.39 0.54 31.62
CA LYS A 133 -7.32 1.98 31.31
C LYS A 133 -6.30 2.24 30.21
N LYS A 134 -6.45 3.37 29.52
CA LYS A 134 -5.50 3.82 28.48
C LYS A 134 -4.06 3.88 28.99
N ASP A 135 -3.84 4.34 30.21
CA ASP A 135 -2.52 4.47 30.82
C ASP A 135 -1.86 3.12 31.12
N ASP A 136 -2.63 2.02 31.10
CA ASP A 136 -2.12 0.67 31.31
C ASP A 136 -1.67 0.00 29.99
N PHE A 137 -1.91 0.65 28.84
CA PHE A 137 -1.55 0.08 27.54
C PHE A 137 -0.01 -0.02 27.43
N PRO A 138 0.56 -1.21 27.11
CA PRO A 138 2.00 -1.46 27.32
C PRO A 138 2.92 -0.73 26.33
N VAL A 139 2.33 -0.11 25.32
CA VAL A 139 3.00 0.49 24.17
C VAL A 139 2.29 1.81 23.92
N TRP A 140 3.03 2.91 23.76
CA TRP A 140 2.52 4.25 23.44
C TRP A 140 1.78 5.05 24.53
N THR A 141 2.47 6.07 25.04
CA THR A 141 1.93 7.42 25.24
C THR A 141 2.56 8.31 24.14
N LEU A 142 1.80 9.19 23.48
CA LEU A 142 2.34 10.08 22.44
C LEU A 142 3.54 10.92 22.92
N GLU A 143 3.58 11.24 24.22
CA GLU A 143 4.61 12.07 24.84
C GLU A 143 5.97 11.34 24.97
N ASP A 144 5.97 10.02 25.21
CA ASP A 144 7.22 9.25 25.37
C ASP A 144 7.64 8.52 24.07
N GLY A 145 6.67 8.11 23.24
CA GLY A 145 6.93 7.36 22.00
C GLY A 145 7.45 8.22 20.85
N LEU A 146 7.16 9.53 20.86
CA LEU A 146 7.64 10.48 19.84
C LEU A 146 8.93 11.21 20.21
N GLN A 147 9.40 11.14 21.45
CA GLN A 147 10.69 11.69 21.90
C GLN A 147 11.90 11.26 21.04
N PRO A 148 11.99 10.01 20.54
CA PRO A 148 13.05 9.61 19.62
C PRO A 148 12.89 10.21 18.21
N PHE A 149 11.68 10.61 17.81
CA PHE A 149 11.37 11.14 16.49
C PHE A 149 11.44 12.67 16.43
N THR A 150 11.29 13.34 17.58
CA THR A 150 11.51 14.79 17.78
C THR A 150 12.98 15.14 18.08
N ASN A 151 13.74 14.22 18.68
CA ASN A 151 15.20 14.36 18.81
C ASN A 151 15.92 13.74 17.61
N LYS A 152 17.00 14.38 17.13
CA LYS A 152 17.83 13.92 16.01
C LYS A 152 18.25 12.44 16.20
N MET A 153 17.60 11.52 15.49
CA MET A 153 18.09 10.15 15.38
C MET A 153 19.44 10.16 14.65
N PRO A 154 20.38 9.28 15.03
CA PRO A 154 21.58 9.05 14.24
C PRO A 154 21.14 8.64 12.84
N MET A 155 21.78 9.22 11.81
CA MET A 155 21.66 8.75 10.44
C MET A 155 22.01 7.26 10.41
N MET A 156 21.00 6.40 10.38
CA MET A 156 21.18 5.02 10.02
C MET A 156 21.14 4.98 8.50
N GLU A 157 22.26 4.61 7.88
CA GLU A 157 22.30 4.34 6.44
C GLU A 157 21.23 3.30 6.14
N MET A 158 20.20 3.71 5.40
CA MET A 158 19.27 2.78 4.80
C MET A 158 20.05 1.94 3.78
N SER A 159 20.44 0.73 4.16
CA SER A 159 20.69 -0.31 3.18
C SER A 159 19.35 -0.67 2.58
N ILE A 160 19.04 -0.11 1.41
CA ILE A 160 18.04 -0.68 0.53
C ILE A 160 18.60 -2.06 0.15
N GLU A 161 18.14 -3.11 0.84
CA GLU A 161 18.39 -4.47 0.41
C GLU A 161 17.66 -4.69 -0.92
N ASN A 162 18.37 -4.40 -2.01
CA ASN A 162 18.01 -4.80 -3.37
C ASN A 162 18.16 -6.32 -3.50
N ASN A 163 17.29 -7.08 -2.84
CA ASN A 163 17.24 -8.52 -2.94
C ASN A 163 16.22 -8.94 -4.00
N ALA A 164 16.66 -8.85 -5.26
CA ALA A 164 16.36 -9.71 -6.41
C ALA A 164 16.63 -8.90 -7.69
N LEU A 165 17.81 -9.08 -8.28
CA LEU A 165 18.05 -8.65 -9.66
C LEU A 165 17.09 -9.43 -10.57
N ALA A 166 16.21 -8.69 -11.23
CA ALA A 166 15.27 -9.19 -12.21
C ALA A 166 16.00 -10.02 -13.28
N THR A 167 15.51 -11.24 -13.51
CA THR A 167 15.93 -12.12 -14.61
C THR A 167 14.90 -12.09 -15.73
N ALA A 168 14.14 -11.00 -15.88
CA ALA A 168 13.26 -10.82 -17.02
C ALA A 168 14.12 -10.83 -18.30
N THR A 169 13.87 -11.76 -19.20
CA THR A 169 14.60 -11.89 -20.49
C THR A 169 14.11 -10.88 -21.54
N TRP A 170 13.49 -9.79 -21.10
CA TRP A 170 12.85 -8.77 -21.93
C TRP A 170 13.59 -7.44 -21.75
N ASP A 171 14.06 -6.88 -22.87
CA ASP A 171 14.77 -5.61 -22.83
C ASP A 171 13.83 -4.40 -22.77
N ASN A 172 12.58 -4.52 -23.25
CA ASN A 172 11.59 -3.44 -23.26
C ASN A 172 10.13 -3.97 -23.27
N PHE A 173 9.24 -3.29 -22.55
CA PHE A 173 7.77 -3.47 -22.56
C PHE A 173 7.11 -2.29 -23.25
N VAL A 174 5.97 -2.51 -23.90
CA VAL A 174 5.07 -1.43 -24.29
C VAL A 174 3.98 -1.32 -23.22
N VAL A 175 3.80 -0.14 -22.64
CA VAL A 175 2.86 0.08 -21.52
C VAL A 175 1.75 1.06 -21.90
N TYR A 176 0.59 0.81 -21.32
CA TYR A 176 -0.52 1.76 -21.22
C TYR A 176 -1.08 1.70 -19.80
N ALA A 177 -1.62 2.81 -19.30
CA ALA A 177 -2.01 2.88 -17.89
C ALA A 177 -2.98 4.02 -17.62
N HIS A 178 -3.77 3.86 -16.57
CA HIS A 178 -4.56 4.94 -15.99
C HIS A 178 -4.37 4.91 -14.47
N PHE A 179 -4.02 6.07 -13.91
CA PHE A 179 -3.83 6.25 -12.48
C PHE A 179 -4.64 7.47 -12.01
N GLU A 180 -5.78 7.23 -11.39
CA GLU A 180 -6.64 8.30 -10.89
C GLU A 180 -6.07 8.89 -9.58
N GLN A 181 -5.50 8.04 -8.74
CA GLN A 181 -5.28 8.37 -7.33
C GLN A 181 -3.84 8.77 -6.98
N HIS A 182 -2.91 8.80 -7.94
CA HIS A 182 -1.51 9.13 -7.67
C HIS A 182 -1.24 10.64 -7.75
N PRO A 183 -1.07 11.36 -6.63
CA PRO A 183 -1.04 12.83 -6.64
C PRO A 183 0.26 13.41 -7.22
N ALA A 184 1.30 12.59 -7.39
CA ALA A 184 2.58 13.00 -7.98
C ALA A 184 2.73 12.61 -9.47
N ILE A 185 1.81 11.81 -10.03
CA ILE A 185 1.91 11.27 -11.39
C ILE A 185 0.50 11.26 -12.00
N GLY A 186 0.08 12.37 -12.61
CA GLY A 186 -1.12 12.40 -13.48
C GLY A 186 -0.82 11.80 -14.85
N ARG A 187 -0.33 10.55 -14.90
CA ARG A 187 -0.04 9.85 -16.16
C ARG A 187 -1.22 8.96 -16.50
N THR A 188 -2.14 9.46 -17.33
CA THR A 188 -2.85 8.57 -18.25
C THR A 188 -1.92 8.33 -19.43
N VAL A 189 -1.58 7.07 -19.69
CA VAL A 189 -0.91 6.63 -20.91
C VAL A 189 -1.96 5.90 -21.73
N GLU A 190 -2.47 6.58 -22.74
CA GLU A 190 -3.44 6.01 -23.66
C GLU A 190 -2.86 4.77 -24.37
N PRO A 191 -3.68 3.75 -24.67
CA PRO A 191 -3.22 2.54 -25.36
C PRO A 191 -2.51 2.78 -26.69
N ASP A 192 -2.85 3.86 -27.40
CA ASP A 192 -2.25 4.24 -28.69
C ASP A 192 -0.90 4.96 -28.56
N ALA A 193 -0.53 5.42 -27.36
CA ALA A 193 0.73 6.11 -27.12
C ALA A 193 1.95 5.15 -27.09
N GLN A 194 1.71 3.85 -26.87
CA GLN A 194 2.70 2.76 -26.93
C GLN A 194 4.07 3.11 -26.33
N VAL A 195 4.09 3.47 -25.05
CA VAL A 195 5.32 3.90 -24.37
C VAL A 195 6.22 2.71 -24.10
N ARG A 196 7.46 2.73 -24.61
CA ARG A 196 8.45 1.68 -24.36
C ARG A 196 9.21 1.95 -23.07
N VAL A 197 9.28 0.96 -22.19
CA VAL A 197 9.92 1.07 -20.87
C VAL A 197 10.75 -0.16 -20.56
N THR A 198 11.82 -0.01 -19.79
CA THR A 198 12.56 -1.17 -19.25
C THR A 198 11.77 -1.83 -18.11
N PHE A 199 12.17 -3.03 -17.69
CA PHE A 199 11.57 -3.65 -16.49
C PHE A 199 11.72 -2.78 -15.24
N THR A 200 12.89 -2.15 -15.08
CA THR A 200 13.13 -1.22 -13.97
C THR A 200 12.17 -0.04 -14.04
N ASP A 201 12.02 0.59 -15.21
CA ASP A 201 11.10 1.71 -15.39
C ASP A 201 9.64 1.27 -15.16
N LEU A 202 9.25 0.07 -15.60
CA LEU A 202 7.92 -0.48 -15.35
C LEU A 202 7.61 -0.52 -13.85
N LEU A 203 8.54 -1.07 -13.05
CA LEU A 203 8.36 -1.12 -11.61
C LEU A 203 8.38 0.30 -11.03
N ASP A 204 9.39 1.09 -11.39
CA ASP A 204 9.71 2.35 -10.75
C ASP A 204 8.69 3.46 -11.03
N ASP A 205 8.12 3.49 -12.23
CA ASP A 205 7.26 4.58 -12.71
C ASP A 205 5.78 4.20 -12.86
N TYR A 206 5.43 2.90 -12.88
CA TYR A 206 4.06 2.45 -13.20
C TYR A 206 3.46 1.52 -12.17
N PHE A 207 4.13 0.43 -11.80
CA PHE A 207 3.54 -0.58 -10.91
C PHE A 207 3.14 0.00 -9.55
N TRP A 208 4.00 0.83 -8.95
CA TRP A 208 3.72 1.46 -7.65
C TRP A 208 2.67 2.57 -7.72
N CYS A 209 2.18 2.92 -8.91
CA CYS A 209 1.06 3.85 -9.08
C CYS A 209 -0.31 3.16 -9.04
N LEU A 210 -0.37 1.82 -8.97
CA LEU A 210 -1.60 1.07 -8.72
C LEU A 210 -2.05 1.24 -7.27
N LEU A 211 -2.92 2.21 -7.01
CA LEU A 211 -3.27 2.70 -5.68
C LEU A 211 -4.74 2.48 -5.30
N GLY A 212 -5.60 2.25 -6.29
CA GLY A 212 -7.04 2.08 -6.12
C GLY A 212 -7.68 1.17 -7.18
N ILE A 213 -9.00 1.01 -7.08
CA ILE A 213 -9.78 0.06 -7.89
C ILE A 213 -9.90 0.48 -9.36
N ASP A 214 -9.83 1.78 -9.64
CA ASP A 214 -9.92 2.36 -10.98
C ASP A 214 -8.55 2.49 -11.65
N ASP A 215 -7.47 2.18 -10.92
CA ASP A 215 -6.12 2.19 -11.46
C ASP A 215 -5.84 0.89 -12.21
N TYR A 216 -5.28 1.00 -13.41
CA TYR A 216 -4.85 -0.16 -14.18
C TYR A 216 -3.52 0.09 -14.89
N LEU A 217 -2.78 -1.01 -15.05
CA LEU A 217 -1.52 -1.07 -15.78
C LEU A 217 -1.62 -2.18 -16.81
N GLY A 218 -1.50 -1.80 -18.08
CA GLY A 218 -1.46 -2.69 -19.21
C GLY A 218 -0.05 -2.82 -19.79
N LEU A 219 0.30 -4.04 -20.16
CA LEU A 219 1.46 -4.40 -20.95
C LEU A 219 1.00 -4.94 -22.30
N ILE A 220 1.74 -4.66 -23.36
CA ILE A 220 1.54 -5.24 -24.69
C ILE A 220 2.75 -6.10 -25.04
N ASP A 221 2.52 -7.31 -25.51
CA ASP A 221 3.57 -8.21 -25.99
C ASP A 221 3.92 -8.01 -27.46
N GLU A 222 4.76 -8.88 -28.03
CA GLU A 222 5.17 -8.77 -29.44
C GLU A 222 4.10 -9.21 -30.45
N ALA A 223 3.02 -9.84 -30.00
CA ALA A 223 1.88 -10.21 -30.81
C ALA A 223 0.73 -9.19 -30.73
N ASP A 224 0.98 -8.02 -30.13
CA ASP A 224 -0.03 -7.00 -29.80
C ASP A 224 -1.12 -7.52 -28.82
N GLU A 225 -0.84 -8.57 -28.06
CA GLU A 225 -1.72 -9.08 -27.01
C GLU A 225 -1.51 -8.32 -25.70
N SER A 226 -2.59 -8.14 -24.94
CA SER A 226 -2.57 -7.34 -23.71
C SER A 226 -2.48 -8.21 -22.45
N PHE A 227 -1.77 -7.72 -21.46
CA PHE A 227 -1.79 -8.22 -20.07
C PHE A 227 -2.07 -7.04 -19.15
N GLN A 228 -3.09 -7.15 -18.31
CA GLN A 228 -3.55 -6.06 -17.45
C GLN A 228 -3.40 -6.43 -15.98
N ILE A 229 -3.05 -5.44 -15.16
CA ILE A 229 -2.96 -5.54 -13.70
C ILE A 229 -3.83 -4.45 -13.10
N LEU A 230 -4.70 -4.83 -12.17
CA LEU A 230 -5.51 -3.96 -11.35
C LEU A 230 -5.22 -4.24 -9.88
N TYR A 231 -5.42 -3.24 -9.02
CA TYR A 231 -5.22 -3.40 -7.58
C TYR A 231 -6.55 -3.31 -6.81
N ASP A 232 -7.00 -4.44 -6.26
CA ASP A 232 -8.12 -4.46 -5.32
C ASP A 232 -7.60 -4.17 -3.93
N ALA A 233 -7.54 -2.88 -3.65
CA ALA A 233 -7.10 -2.38 -2.37
C ALA A 233 -7.96 -2.93 -1.21
N SER A 234 -9.24 -3.28 -1.43
CA SER A 234 -10.14 -3.78 -0.37
C SER A 234 -9.76 -5.18 0.12
N LYS A 235 -9.09 -5.94 -0.75
CA LYS A 235 -8.53 -7.26 -0.43
C LYS A 235 -7.02 -7.21 -0.19
N ASN A 236 -6.38 -6.11 -0.56
CA ASN A 236 -4.92 -5.99 -0.63
C ASN A 236 -4.32 -7.04 -1.58
N LEU A 237 -4.96 -7.22 -2.74
CA LEU A 237 -4.59 -8.18 -3.78
C LEU A 237 -4.55 -7.49 -5.15
N TYR A 238 -3.75 -8.04 -6.04
CA TYR A 238 -3.70 -7.64 -7.44
C TYR A 238 -4.51 -8.63 -8.26
N TRP A 239 -5.32 -8.13 -9.19
CA TRP A 239 -5.92 -8.94 -10.23
C TRP A 239 -5.09 -8.78 -11.49
N ALA A 240 -4.62 -9.89 -12.06
CA ALA A 240 -3.91 -9.86 -13.33
C ALA A 240 -4.64 -10.70 -14.37
N GLU A 241 -4.81 -10.16 -15.58
CA GLU A 241 -5.62 -10.78 -16.62
C GLU A 241 -5.07 -10.62 -18.03
N VAL A 242 -5.50 -11.53 -18.91
CA VAL A 242 -5.31 -11.47 -20.35
C VAL A 242 -6.69 -11.34 -21.00
N PRO A 243 -6.99 -10.23 -21.70
CA PRO A 243 -8.18 -10.10 -22.53
C PRO A 243 -8.26 -11.20 -23.59
N TYR A 244 -9.45 -11.72 -23.84
CA TYR A 244 -9.73 -12.70 -24.89
C TYR A 244 -10.95 -12.23 -25.72
N PRO A 245 -10.72 -11.28 -26.66
CA PRO A 245 -11.80 -10.58 -27.37
C PRO A 245 -12.76 -11.50 -28.13
N VAL A 246 -12.27 -12.62 -28.64
CA VAL A 246 -13.07 -13.62 -29.37
C VAL A 246 -14.23 -14.14 -28.53
N GLU A 247 -14.05 -14.26 -27.21
CA GLU A 247 -15.11 -14.70 -26.29
C GLU A 247 -15.74 -13.56 -25.49
N ARG A 248 -15.36 -12.30 -25.77
CA ARG A 248 -15.76 -11.13 -24.99
C ARG A 248 -15.56 -11.35 -23.49
N ALA A 249 -14.37 -11.83 -23.14
CA ALA A 249 -14.03 -12.18 -21.77
C ALA A 249 -12.57 -11.85 -21.49
N SER A 250 -12.21 -11.74 -20.21
CA SER A 250 -10.83 -11.82 -19.75
C SER A 250 -10.64 -13.07 -18.92
N TYR A 251 -9.41 -13.56 -18.90
CA TYR A 251 -8.99 -14.66 -18.03
C TYR A 251 -7.93 -14.13 -17.09
N GLY A 252 -8.14 -14.26 -15.79
CA GLY A 252 -7.22 -13.69 -14.81
C GLY A 252 -7.17 -14.46 -13.50
N GLN A 253 -6.32 -13.99 -12.61
CA GLN A 253 -6.11 -14.59 -11.29
C GLN A 253 -5.77 -13.49 -10.28
N GLU A 254 -6.17 -13.70 -9.02
CA GLU A 254 -5.72 -12.87 -7.89
C GLU A 254 -4.30 -13.26 -7.46
N PHE A 255 -3.51 -12.26 -7.06
CA PHE A 255 -2.14 -12.38 -6.61
C PHE A 255 -1.93 -11.52 -5.36
N SER A 256 -1.18 -12.05 -4.38
CA SER A 256 -0.50 -11.21 -3.39
C SER A 256 0.59 -10.38 -4.07
N ARG A 257 1.10 -9.37 -3.35
CA ARG A 257 2.19 -8.52 -3.83
C ARG A 257 3.41 -9.33 -4.24
N GLU A 258 3.82 -10.29 -3.42
CA GLU A 258 5.00 -11.11 -3.68
C GLU A 258 4.80 -11.97 -4.93
N GLU A 259 3.60 -12.52 -5.12
CA GLU A 259 3.29 -13.37 -6.27
C GLU A 259 3.19 -12.56 -7.58
N ILE A 260 2.60 -11.36 -7.58
CA ILE A 260 2.53 -10.54 -8.80
C ILE A 260 3.92 -10.03 -9.20
N LEU A 261 4.78 -9.65 -8.25
CA LEU A 261 6.16 -9.28 -8.54
C LEU A 261 6.96 -10.48 -9.07
N ALA A 262 6.72 -11.68 -8.54
CA ALA A 262 7.34 -12.90 -9.06
C ALA A 262 6.87 -13.20 -10.50
N LEU A 263 5.58 -13.02 -10.80
CA LEU A 263 5.03 -13.16 -12.15
C LEU A 263 5.65 -12.14 -13.11
N LEU A 264 5.70 -10.86 -12.71
CA LEU A 264 6.30 -9.78 -13.50
C LEU A 264 7.76 -10.08 -13.87
N ASN A 265 8.54 -10.63 -12.94
CA ASN A 265 9.93 -11.04 -13.17
C ASN A 265 10.09 -12.23 -14.14
N GLN A 266 9.02 -12.98 -14.39
CA GLN A 266 9.00 -14.21 -15.19
C GLN A 266 8.06 -14.13 -16.40
N LEU A 267 7.64 -12.91 -16.78
CA LEU A 267 6.70 -12.73 -17.89
C LEU A 267 7.25 -13.35 -19.19
N PRO A 268 6.49 -14.24 -19.85
CA PRO A 268 6.89 -14.85 -21.12
C PRO A 268 6.80 -13.84 -22.25
N ARG A 269 7.46 -14.15 -23.39
CA ARG A 269 7.45 -13.35 -24.63
C ARG A 269 6.06 -13.11 -25.24
N TYR A 270 5.13 -14.02 -24.98
CA TYR A 270 3.77 -13.98 -25.49
C TYR A 270 2.81 -14.25 -24.34
N PHE A 271 1.84 -13.37 -24.16
CA PHE A 271 0.85 -13.44 -23.10
C PHE A 271 -0.21 -14.50 -23.43
N SER A 272 -0.53 -15.32 -22.44
CA SER A 272 -1.58 -16.33 -22.57
C SER A 272 -2.13 -16.73 -21.21
N THR A 273 -3.30 -17.37 -21.20
CA THR A 273 -3.91 -17.86 -19.97
C THR A 273 -3.08 -18.92 -19.25
N GLY A 274 -2.13 -19.56 -19.94
CA GLY A 274 -1.19 -20.52 -19.36
C GLY A 274 -0.17 -19.91 -18.41
N MET A 275 -0.10 -18.58 -18.30
CA MET A 275 0.69 -17.86 -17.29
C MET A 275 0.06 -17.95 -15.88
N PHE A 276 -1.23 -18.29 -15.81
CA PHE A 276 -1.97 -18.38 -14.57
C PHE A 276 -2.08 -19.83 -14.11
N ASN A 277 -1.96 -20.06 -12.81
CA ASN A 277 -2.09 -21.39 -12.23
C ASN A 277 -3.55 -21.87 -12.24
N CYS A 278 -4.47 -20.95 -11.92
CA CYS A 278 -5.90 -21.20 -11.81
C CYS A 278 -6.68 -20.03 -12.45
N PRO A 279 -6.66 -19.87 -13.79
CA PRO A 279 -7.34 -18.76 -14.44
C PRO A 279 -8.85 -18.81 -14.23
N GLN A 280 -9.43 -17.70 -13.80
CA GLN A 280 -10.86 -17.47 -13.71
C GLN A 280 -11.30 -16.64 -14.91
N LYS A 281 -12.47 -16.98 -15.47
CA LYS A 281 -13.06 -16.27 -16.61
C LYS A 281 -13.99 -15.17 -16.11
N LEU A 282 -13.80 -13.94 -16.58
CA LEU A 282 -14.71 -12.82 -16.40
C LEU A 282 -15.31 -12.46 -17.76
N VAL A 283 -16.64 -12.51 -17.88
CA VAL A 283 -17.33 -12.12 -19.11
C VAL A 283 -17.52 -10.61 -19.09
N TRP A 284 -17.26 -9.95 -20.21
CA TRP A 284 -17.51 -8.52 -20.35
C TRP A 284 -19.02 -8.30 -20.50
N ASP A 285 -19.61 -7.53 -19.60
CA ASP A 285 -20.99 -7.09 -19.74
C ASP A 285 -21.12 -6.18 -20.98
N GLU A 286 -22.26 -6.26 -21.68
CA GLU A 286 -22.53 -5.47 -22.90
C GLU A 286 -22.82 -4.00 -22.62
#